data_AF-A0A528H916-F1
#
_entry.id   AF-A0A528H916-F1
#
_cell.length_a   1.000
_cell.length_b   1.000
_cell.length_c   1.000
_cell.angle_alpha   90.00
_cell.angle_beta   90.00
_cell.angle_gamma   90.00
#
_symmetry.space_group_name_H-M   'P 1'
#
loop_
_entity.id
_entity.type
_entity.pdbx_description
1 polymer ?
#
loop_
_entity_poly.entity_id
_entity_poly.type
_entity_poly.pdbx_seq_one_letter_code
_entity_poly.pdbx_strand_id
1 'polypeptide(L)' 'MRNRFTGALLIQQGAYNPSGIALTLHEACKECLAEGVDQRTDPAVRLITHQLAYLMDTRQIDDGLTEYLKLTAECEAHK' A
#
# COMPACT_ATOMS: atom_id res chain seq x y z
N MET A 1 -11.21 -18.66 4.37
CA MET A 1 -10.73 -17.40 4.97
C MET A 1 -9.34 -17.17 4.41
N ARG A 2 -9.12 -16.14 3.59
CA ARG A 2 -7.75 -15.71 3.29
C ARG A 2 -7.22 -15.06 4.56
N ASN A 3 -5.98 -15.36 4.92
CA ASN A 3 -5.28 -14.79 6.06
C ASN A 3 -4.34 -13.71 5.50
N ARG A 4 -4.30 -12.52 6.12
CA ARG A 4 -3.44 -11.40 5.72
C ARG A 4 -1.98 -11.78 5.50
N PHE A 5 -1.43 -12.71 6.27
CA PHE A 5 -0.06 -13.19 6.10
C PHE A 5 0.12 -13.96 4.80
N THR A 6 -0.86 -14.79 4.42
CA THR A 6 -0.86 -15.46 3.10
C THR A 6 -1.00 -14.44 1.97
N GLY A 7 -1.88 -13.44 2.13
CA GLY A 7 -2.02 -12.35 1.16
C GLY A 7 -0.72 -11.59 0.95
N ALA A 8 -0.03 -11.23 2.04
CA ALA A 8 1.24 -10.54 2.01
C ALA A 8 2.33 -11.35 1.27
N LEU A 9 2.43 -12.67 1.51
CA LEU A 9 3.40 -13.52 0.82
C LEU A 9 3.09 -13.68 -0.67
N LEU A 10 1.82 -13.80 -1.06
CA LEU A 10 1.42 -13.90 -2.47
C LEU A 10 1.74 -12.62 -3.24
N ILE A 11 1.57 -11.46 -2.62
CA ILE A 11 1.89 -10.18 -3.26
C ILE A 11 3.37 -10.07 -3.60
N GLN A 12 4.24 -10.62 -2.76
CA GLN A 12 5.69 -10.64 -3.00
C GLN A 12 6.11 -11.55 -4.16
N GLN A 13 5.24 -12.45 -4.64
CA GLN A 13 5.54 -13.37 -5.75
C GLN A 13 5.27 -12.76 -7.13
N GLY A 14 5.15 -11.43 -7.24
CA GLY A 14 4.95 -10.74 -8.51
C GLY A 14 3.50 -10.31 -8.75
N ALA A 15 2.76 -9.95 -7.69
CA ALA A 15 1.58 -9.12 -7.90
C ALA A 15 2.06 -7.72 -8.35
N TYR A 16 1.76 -7.36 -9.61
CA TYR A 16 2.16 -6.07 -10.21
C TYR A 16 0.99 -5.10 -10.39
N ASN A 17 -0.24 -5.49 -10.06
CA ASN A 17 -1.39 -4.58 -10.20
C ASN A 17 -1.62 -3.76 -8.91
N PRO A 18 -1.64 -2.41 -8.98
CA PRO A 18 -1.88 -1.59 -7.79
C PRO A 18 -3.24 -1.86 -7.15
N SER A 19 -4.26 -2.17 -7.95
CA SER A 19 -5.62 -2.43 -7.49
C SER A 19 -5.75 -3.70 -6.63
N GLY A 20 -5.09 -4.81 -7.01
CA GLY A 20 -5.13 -6.03 -6.22
C GLY A 20 -4.31 -5.92 -4.94
N ILE A 21 -3.21 -5.17 -4.97
CA ILE A 21 -2.41 -4.87 -3.77
C ILE A 21 -3.24 -4.01 -2.81
N ALA A 22 -3.91 -2.95 -3.32
CA ALA A 22 -4.78 -2.10 -2.52
C ALA A 22 -5.96 -2.89 -1.90
N LEU A 23 -6.58 -3.80 -2.65
CA LEU A 23 -7.62 -4.67 -2.12
C LEU A 23 -7.09 -5.57 -1.00
N THR A 24 -5.92 -6.18 -1.19
CA THR A 24 -5.32 -7.05 -0.18
C THR A 24 -4.92 -6.28 1.07
N LEU A 25 -4.44 -5.04 0.91
CA LEU A 25 -4.19 -4.12 2.02
C LEU A 25 -5.47 -3.84 2.82
N HIS A 26 -6.56 -3.54 2.13
CA HIS A 26 -7.86 -3.30 2.76
C HIS A 26 -8.35 -4.52 3.54
N GLU A 27 -8.26 -5.72 2.97
CA GLU A 27 -8.60 -6.98 3.64
C GLU A 27 -7.73 -7.20 4.90
N ALA A 28 -6.41 -6.99 4.80
CA ALA A 28 -5.49 -7.12 5.93
C ALA A 28 -5.79 -6.13 7.07
N CYS A 29 -6.11 -4.87 6.74
CA CYS A 29 -6.52 -3.87 7.72
C CYS A 29 -7.83 -4.25 8.43
N LYS A 30 -8.79 -4.85 7.71
CA LYS A 30 -10.03 -5.36 8.30
C LYS A 30 -9.79 -6.52 9.26
N GLU A 31 -8.89 -7.44 8.92
CA GLU A 31 -8.48 -8.52 9.82
C GLU A 31 -7.83 -7.96 11.10
N CYS A 32 -6.90 -7.03 10.97
CA CYS A 32 -6.28 -6.37 12.14
C CYS A 32 -7.31 -5.69 13.04
N LEU A 33 -8.29 -5.00 12.45
CA LEU A 33 -9.36 -4.35 13.20
C LEU A 33 -10.23 -5.36 13.95
N ALA A 34 -10.59 -6.48 13.30
CA ALA A 34 -11.37 -7.54 13.93
C ALA A 34 -10.63 -8.23 15.09
N GLU A 35 -9.30 -8.29 15.02
CA GLU A 35 -8.42 -8.90 16.03
C GLU A 35 -7.94 -7.90 17.11
N GLY A 36 -8.22 -6.60 16.96
CA GLY A 36 -7.76 -5.57 17.90
C GLY A 36 -6.25 -5.28 17.82
N VAL A 37 -5.62 -5.52 16.68
CA VAL A 37 -4.17 -5.35 16.45
C VAL A 37 -3.89 -4.01 15.74
N ASP A 38 -2.83 -3.30 16.13
CA ASP A 38 -2.41 -2.06 15.45
C ASP A 38 -1.82 -2.37 14.05
N GLN A 39 -2.56 -1.93 13.03
CA GLN A 39 -2.21 -2.05 11.61
C GLN A 39 -0.82 -1.49 11.29
N ARG A 40 -0.37 -0.44 11.98
CA ARG A 40 0.95 0.19 11.72
C ARG A 40 2.12 -0.71 12.10
N THR A 41 1.88 -1.64 13.01
CA THR A 41 2.89 -2.58 13.52
C THR A 41 2.74 -3.99 12.96
N ASP A 42 1.59 -4.31 12.34
CA ASP A 42 1.33 -5.62 11.75
C ASP A 42 2.27 -5.89 10.54
N PRO A 43 2.97 -7.05 10.53
CA PRO A 43 3.96 -7.33 9.50
C PRO A 43 3.35 -7.58 8.12
N ALA A 44 2.13 -8.11 8.02
CA ALA A 44 1.47 -8.30 6.73
C ALA A 44 1.10 -6.96 6.12
N VAL A 45 0.48 -6.07 6.91
CA VAL A 45 0.14 -4.71 6.47
C VAL A 45 1.40 -3.98 5.97
N ARG A 46 2.48 -3.99 6.76
CA ARG A 46 3.74 -3.32 6.37
C ARG A 46 4.33 -3.88 5.08
N LEU A 47 4.31 -5.20 4.88
CA LEU A 47 4.87 -5.82 3.69
C LEU A 47 4.03 -5.55 2.43
N ILE A 48 2.71 -5.53 2.56
CA ILE A 48 1.80 -5.17 1.47
C ILE A 48 1.98 -3.70 1.08
N THR A 49 2.02 -2.81 2.07
CA THR A 49 2.25 -1.37 1.86
C THR A 49 3.59 -1.11 1.19
N HIS A 50 4.64 -1.84 1.59
CA HIS A 50 5.95 -1.73 0.94
C HIS A 50 5.88 -2.05 -0.57
N GLN A 51 5.19 -3.12 -0.96
CA GLN A 51 5.03 -3.45 -2.38
C GLN A 51 4.30 -2.35 -3.14
N LEU A 52 3.22 -1.80 -2.58
CA LEU A 52 2.48 -0.71 -3.21
C LEU A 52 3.37 0.54 -3.35
N ALA A 53 4.07 0.92 -2.29
CA ALA A 53 4.97 2.06 -2.25
C ALA A 53 6.13 1.92 -3.25
N TYR A 54 6.66 0.70 -3.42
CA TYR A 54 7.67 0.38 -4.41
C TYR A 54 7.15 0.55 -5.83
N LEU A 55 5.96 0.02 -6.14
CA LEU A 55 5.37 0.13 -7.48
C LEU A 55 5.03 1.57 -7.88
N MET A 56 4.68 2.41 -6.90
CA MET A 56 4.35 3.83 -7.12
C MET A 56 5.58 4.74 -7.07
N ASP A 57 6.79 4.17 -6.92
CA ASP A 57 8.07 4.87 -6.76
C ASP A 57 8.01 6.04 -5.77
N THR A 58 7.36 5.80 -4.63
CA THR A 58 7.12 6.83 -3.59
C THR A 58 8.39 7.52 -3.10
N ARG A 59 9.56 6.86 -3.19
CA ARG A 59 10.85 7.48 -2.87
C ARG A 59 11.14 8.71 -3.73
N GLN A 60 10.80 8.70 -5.02
CA GLN A 60 10.98 9.86 -5.90
C GLN A 60 10.09 11.03 -5.47
N ILE A 61 8.92 10.74 -4.90
CA ILE A 61 7.97 11.73 -4.37
C ILE A 61 8.48 12.27 -3.03
N ASP A 62 8.93 11.39 -2.14
CA ASP A 62 9.37 11.73 -0.78
C ASP A 62 10.69 12.52 -0.79
N ASP A 63 11.63 12.16 -1.67
CA ASP A 63 12.96 12.79 -1.74
C ASP A 63 12.95 14.09 -2.58
N GLY A 64 11.84 14.41 -3.25
CA GLY A 64 11.75 15.51 -4.22
C GLY A 64 10.52 16.40 -4.06
N LEU A 65 10.71 17.59 -3.46
CA LEU A 65 9.65 18.61 -3.35
C LEU A 65 9.02 18.96 -4.71
N THR A 66 9.81 18.90 -5.79
CA THR A 66 9.34 19.14 -7.16
C THR A 66 8.30 18.14 -7.64
N GLU A 67 8.52 16.84 -7.42
CA GLU A 67 7.58 15.80 -7.89
C GLU A 67 6.29 15.84 -7.07
N TYR A 68 6.40 16.00 -5.75
CA TYR A 68 5.25 16.18 -4.87
C TYR A 68 4.37 17.38 -5.30
N LEU A 69 4.97 18.54 -5.55
CA LEU A 69 4.23 19.74 -5.98
C LEU A 69 3.60 19.57 -7.36
N LYS A 70 4.29 18.91 -8.30
CA LYS A 70 3.76 18.64 -9.63
C LYS A 70 2.52 17.73 -9.57
N LEU A 71 2.61 16.60 -8.86
CA LEU A 71 1.48 15.67 -8.67
C LEU A 71 0.30 16.37 -7.98
N THR A 72 0.58 17.26 -7.02
CA THR A 72 -0.45 18.06 -6.34
C THR A 72 -1.14 19.01 -7.32
N ALA A 73 -0.38 19.76 -8.12
CA ALA A 73 -0.92 20.70 -9.10
C ALA A 73 -1.75 19.99 -10.19
N GLU A 74 -1.32 18.81 -10.64
CA GLU A 74 -2.09 17.99 -11.57
C GLU A 74 -3.44 17.60 -10.97
N CYS A 75 -3.47 17.17 -9.70
CA CYS A 75 -4.72 16.86 -9.01
C CYS A 75 -5.65 18.09 -8.86
N GLU A 76 -5.10 19.25 -8.54
CA GLU A 76 -5.87 20.50 -8.41
C GLU A 76 -6.49 20.94 -9.74
N ALA A 77 -5.80 20.71 -10.86
CA ALA A 77 -6.31 21.02 -12.20
C ALA A 77 -7.49 20.14 -12.63
N HIS A 78 -7.68 18.98 -11.99
CA HIS A 78 -8.74 18.01 -12.29
C HIS A 78 -9.87 17.97 -11.26
N LYS A 79 -9.83 18.83 -10.25
CA LYS A 79 -10.87 18.97 -9.22
C LYS A 79 -12.08 19.74 -9.74
#